data_AF-A0A945UR24-F1
#
_entry.id   AF-A0A945UR24-F1
#
_cell.length_a   1.000
_cell.length_b   1.000
_cell.length_c   1.000
_cell.angle_alpha   90.00
_cell.angle_beta   90.00
_cell.angle_gamma   90.00
#
_symmetry.space_group_name_H-M   'P 1'
#
loop_
_entity.id
_entity.type
_entity.pdbx_description
1 polymer ?
#
loop_
_entity_poly.entity_id
_entity_poly.type
_entity_poly.pdbx_seq_one_letter_code
_entity_poly.pdbx_strand_id
1 'polypeptide(L)'
;MALDPRSSVFGQPRGQVGAIADAQIDEGLRAYMLKVYNYMGSALLLSGIVAYGVAHTPALMQLIYGTPLKWVVMLAPLGLVFFLGARINKMSAAAAQATFWIFAGLMGASLAYIFVVYTQTSIVRVFMITAVTFGAMSLWGYTTKKDLS
;
A
#
# COMPACT_ATOMS: atom_id res chain seq x y z
N MET A 1 65.59 5.77 25.61
CA MET A 1 64.52 4.75 25.59
C MET A 1 63.62 5.00 26.78
N ALA A 2 62.63 5.87 26.61
CA ALA A 2 61.65 6.21 27.64
C ALA A 2 60.29 5.67 27.14
N LEU A 3 59.76 4.69 27.88
CA LEU A 3 58.41 4.18 27.67
C LEU A 3 57.46 5.18 28.33
N ASP A 4 56.66 5.87 27.52
CA ASP A 4 55.59 6.74 28.01
C ASP A 4 54.33 5.87 28.26
N PRO A 5 53.84 5.71 29.51
CA PRO A 5 52.74 4.80 29.82
C PRO A 5 51.33 5.38 29.56
N ARG A 6 51.22 6.51 28.85
CA ARG A 6 49.95 7.29 28.77
C ARG A 6 49.34 7.44 27.37
N SER A 7 49.60 6.51 26.44
CA SER A 7 49.03 6.60 25.08
C SER A 7 47.80 5.73 24.80
N SER A 8 47.14 5.12 25.81
CA SER A 8 46.09 4.11 25.51
C SER A 8 44.80 4.18 26.33
N VAL A 9 44.29 5.37 26.70
CA VAL A 9 43.06 5.45 27.52
C VAL A 9 41.89 6.22 26.89
N PHE A 10 42.05 6.86 25.72
CA PHE A 10 40.95 7.60 25.08
C PHE A 10 40.64 7.14 23.65
N GLY A 11 40.39 5.84 23.50
CA GLY A 11 39.72 5.24 22.33
C GLY A 11 38.35 4.69 22.71
N GLN A 12 37.50 5.50 23.34
CA GLN A 12 36.14 5.09 23.67
C GLN A 12 35.34 4.85 22.36
N PRO A 13 34.71 3.68 22.16
CA PRO A 13 34.00 3.29 20.94
C PRO A 13 32.63 3.99 20.83
N ARG A 14 32.61 5.32 20.90
CA ARG A 14 31.37 6.12 20.82
C ARG A 14 30.72 6.12 19.44
N GLY A 15 31.49 5.83 18.37
CA GLY A 15 30.94 5.70 17.02
C GLY A 15 30.25 4.36 16.73
N GLN A 16 30.61 3.31 17.47
CA GLN A 16 30.06 1.96 17.22
C GLN A 16 28.64 1.85 17.74
N VAL A 17 28.32 2.45 18.91
CA VAL A 17 26.98 2.43 19.49
C VAL A 17 25.97 3.24 18.66
N GLY A 18 26.39 4.36 18.07
CA GLY A 18 25.56 5.16 17.16
C GLY A 18 25.26 4.44 15.85
N ALA A 19 26.27 3.82 15.22
CA ALA A 19 26.09 3.05 14.00
C ALA A 19 25.18 1.81 14.19
N ILE A 20 25.24 1.16 15.36
CA ILE A 20 24.36 0.03 15.68
C ILE A 20 22.91 0.52 15.89
N ALA A 21 22.71 1.65 16.57
CA ALA A 21 21.39 2.23 16.77
C ALA A 21 20.75 2.71 15.45
N ASP A 22 21.52 3.37 14.58
CA ASP A 22 21.06 3.81 13.26
C ASP A 22 20.67 2.61 12.37
N ALA A 23 21.48 1.54 12.37
CA ALA A 23 21.18 0.32 11.63
C ALA A 23 19.90 -0.38 12.13
N GLN A 24 19.66 -0.41 13.45
CA GLN A 24 18.44 -0.99 14.03
C GLN A 24 17.18 -0.18 13.68
N ILE A 25 17.29 1.15 13.61
CA ILE A 25 16.17 2.03 13.19
C ILE A 25 15.83 1.79 11.72
N ASP A 26 16.83 1.69 10.84
CA ASP A 26 16.65 1.43 9.41
C ASP A 26 15.97 0.06 9.18
N GLU A 27 16.43 -0.98 9.89
CA GLU A 27 15.81 -2.31 9.81
C GLU A 27 14.33 -2.30 10.25
N GLY A 28 14.00 -1.59 11.34
CA GLY A 28 12.63 -1.43 11.82
C GLY A 28 11.74 -0.68 10.84
N LEU A 29 12.24 0.41 10.25
CA LEU A 29 11.52 1.19 9.24
C LEU A 29 11.29 0.36 7.96
N ARG A 30 12.30 -0.37 7.50
CA ARG A 30 12.19 -1.26 6.35
C ARG A 30 11.16 -2.35 6.58
N ALA A 31 11.18 -3.00 7.75
CA ALA A 31 10.19 -4.01 8.11
C ALA A 31 8.76 -3.44 8.16
N TYR A 32 8.61 -2.22 8.69
CA TYR A 32 7.33 -1.51 8.69
C TYR A 32 6.83 -1.22 7.26
N MET A 33 7.68 -0.67 6.40
CA MET A 33 7.34 -0.35 5.02
C MET A 33 6.98 -1.61 4.21
N LEU A 34 7.74 -2.69 4.36
CA LEU A 34 7.42 -3.98 3.73
C LEU A 34 6.04 -4.49 4.15
N LYS A 35 5.70 -4.36 5.44
CA LYS A 35 4.36 -4.72 5.93
C LYS A 35 3.29 -3.86 5.27
N VAL A 36 3.47 -2.55 5.19
CA VAL A 36 2.53 -1.63 4.52
C VAL A 36 2.36 -2.01 3.06
N TYR A 37 3.44 -2.26 2.32
CA TYR A 37 3.38 -2.69 0.92
C TYR A 37 2.65 -4.03 0.75
N ASN A 38 2.89 -5.00 1.64
CA ASN A 38 2.18 -6.27 1.60
C ASN A 38 0.67 -6.09 1.83
N TYR A 39 0.26 -5.23 2.76
CA TYR A 39 -1.15 -4.89 2.96
C TYR A 39 -1.78 -4.21 1.75
N MET A 40 -1.10 -3.23 1.15
CA MET A 40 -1.63 -2.52 -0.02
C MET A 40 -1.71 -3.44 -1.25
N GLY A 41 -0.67 -4.25 -1.49
CA GLY A 41 -0.63 -5.20 -2.59
C GLY A 41 -1.71 -6.29 -2.46
N SER A 42 -1.92 -6.83 -1.26
CA SER A 42 -2.96 -7.82 -1.00
C SER A 42 -4.38 -7.24 -1.08
N ALA A 43 -4.59 -6.01 -0.63
CA ALA A 43 -5.87 -5.32 -0.83
C ALA A 43 -6.17 -5.06 -2.30
N LEU A 44 -5.16 -4.61 -3.07
CA LEU A 44 -5.30 -4.42 -4.52
C LEU A 44 -5.64 -5.74 -5.22
N LEU A 45 -4.96 -6.83 -4.84
CA LEU A 45 -5.24 -8.17 -5.37
C LEU A 45 -6.68 -8.60 -5.05
N LEU A 46 -7.13 -8.39 -3.81
CA LEU A 46 -8.51 -8.66 -3.41
C LEU A 46 -9.51 -7.84 -4.24
N SER A 47 -9.27 -6.53 -4.42
CA SER A 47 -10.10 -5.69 -5.26
C SER A 47 -10.19 -6.22 -6.69
N GLY A 48 -9.07 -6.66 -7.27
CA GLY A 48 -9.03 -7.28 -8.59
C GLY A 48 -9.85 -8.57 -8.68
N ILE A 49 -9.71 -9.46 -7.68
CA ILE A 49 -10.49 -10.71 -7.60
C ILE A 49 -11.99 -10.42 -7.51
N VAL A 50 -12.39 -9.48 -6.64
CA VAL A 50 -13.80 -9.11 -6.49
C VAL A 50 -14.33 -8.47 -7.77
N ALA A 51 -13.57 -7.56 -8.39
CA ALA A 51 -13.96 -6.92 -9.65
C ALA A 51 -14.19 -7.97 -10.76
N TYR A 52 -13.25 -8.90 -10.90
CA TYR A 52 -13.35 -10.00 -11.86
C TYR A 52 -14.56 -10.89 -11.57
N GLY A 53 -14.75 -11.31 -10.32
CA GLY A 53 -15.87 -12.18 -9.91
C GLY A 53 -17.24 -11.54 -10.15
N VAL A 54 -17.39 -10.25 -9.82
CA VAL A 54 -18.61 -9.49 -10.11
C VAL A 54 -18.83 -9.42 -11.61
N ALA A 55 -17.83 -9.00 -12.39
CA ALA A 55 -17.93 -8.85 -13.84
C ALA A 55 -18.30 -10.15 -14.58
N HIS A 56 -17.83 -11.30 -14.11
CA HIS A 56 -18.07 -12.61 -14.73
C HIS A 56 -19.30 -13.33 -14.19
N THR A 57 -20.06 -12.71 -13.28
CA THR A 57 -21.31 -13.27 -12.75
C THR A 57 -22.49 -12.42 -13.22
N PRO A 58 -23.22 -12.83 -14.28
CA PRO A 58 -24.31 -12.02 -14.85
C PRO A 58 -25.37 -11.60 -13.83
N ALA A 59 -25.71 -12.47 -12.89
CA ALA A 59 -26.66 -12.17 -11.82
C ALA A 59 -26.19 -11.02 -10.91
N LEU A 60 -24.90 -10.97 -10.55
CA LEU A 60 -24.33 -9.89 -9.75
C LEU A 60 -24.22 -8.59 -10.55
N MET A 61 -23.82 -8.68 -11.82
CA MET A 61 -23.80 -7.51 -12.71
C MET A 61 -25.17 -6.89 -12.87
N GLN A 62 -26.21 -7.70 -13.09
CA GLN A 62 -27.57 -7.21 -13.24
C GLN A 62 -28.10 -6.62 -11.92
N LEU A 63 -27.83 -7.27 -10.79
CA LEU A 63 -28.25 -6.78 -9.48
C LEU A 63 -27.61 -5.43 -9.13
N ILE A 64 -26.29 -5.31 -9.33
CA ILE A 64 -25.53 -4.11 -8.96
C ILE A 64 -25.73 -3.00 -10.00
N TYR A 65 -25.45 -3.28 -11.27
CA TYR A 65 -25.37 -2.27 -12.32
C TYR A 65 -26.64 -2.11 -13.15
N GLY A 66 -27.56 -3.08 -13.10
CA GLY A 66 -28.89 -3.00 -13.70
C GLY A 66 -29.93 -2.30 -12.82
N THR A 67 -29.60 -1.97 -11.57
CA THR A 67 -30.51 -1.30 -10.62
C THR A 67 -29.91 0.02 -10.11
N PRO A 68 -30.68 0.87 -9.41
CA PRO A 68 -30.13 2.06 -8.74
C PRO A 68 -29.05 1.77 -7.68
N LEU A 69 -28.88 0.50 -7.27
CA LEU A 69 -27.83 0.06 -6.34
C LEU A 69 -26.42 0.44 -6.83
N LYS A 70 -26.24 0.58 -8.14
CA LYS A 70 -24.97 1.01 -8.74
C LYS A 70 -24.42 2.28 -8.11
N TRP A 71 -25.26 3.26 -7.79
CA TRP A 71 -24.81 4.52 -7.20
C TRP A 71 -24.30 4.33 -5.79
N VAL A 72 -24.94 3.47 -5.02
CA VAL A 72 -24.49 3.11 -3.67
C VAL A 72 -23.15 2.39 -3.75
N VAL A 73 -23.02 1.39 -4.62
CA VAL A 73 -21.78 0.61 -4.76
C VAL A 73 -20.63 1.47 -5.29
N MET A 74 -20.89 2.37 -6.25
CA MET A 74 -19.87 3.28 -6.78
C MET A 74 -19.38 4.29 -5.76
N LEU A 75 -20.27 4.81 -4.90
CA LEU A 75 -19.94 5.85 -3.91
C LEU A 75 -19.54 5.28 -2.54
N ALA A 76 -19.85 4.00 -2.25
CA ALA A 76 -19.55 3.36 -0.98
C ALA A 76 -18.06 3.44 -0.59
N PRO A 77 -17.08 3.23 -1.50
CA PRO A 77 -15.68 3.38 -1.13
C PRO A 77 -15.32 4.79 -0.69
N LEU A 78 -15.87 5.82 -1.35
CA LEU A 78 -15.67 7.22 -0.95
C LEU A 78 -16.25 7.48 0.45
N GLY A 79 -17.44 6.96 0.72
CA GLY A 79 -18.04 7.00 2.06
C GLY A 79 -17.16 6.34 3.13
N LEU A 80 -16.57 5.19 2.82
CA LEU A 80 -15.65 4.51 3.73
C LEU A 80 -14.34 5.27 3.96
N VAL A 81 -13.81 5.95 2.95
CA VAL A 81 -12.63 6.83 3.11
C VAL A 81 -12.94 7.96 4.10
N PHE A 82 -14.09 8.62 3.97
CA PHE A 82 -14.50 9.65 4.92
C PHE A 82 -14.74 9.09 6.32
N PHE A 83 -15.38 7.92 6.42
CA PHE A 83 -15.59 7.24 7.70
C PHE A 83 -14.27 6.90 8.39
N LEU A 84 -13.32 6.29 7.68
CA LEU A 84 -11.98 5.99 8.18
C LEU A 84 -11.28 7.28 8.60
N GLY A 85 -11.27 8.33 7.76
CA GLY A 85 -10.68 9.62 8.10
C GLY A 85 -11.23 10.21 9.41
N ALA A 86 -12.54 10.12 9.63
CA ALA A 86 -13.19 10.64 10.84
C ALA A 86 -13.00 9.77 12.09
N ARG A 87 -12.78 8.45 11.93
CA ARG A 87 -12.83 7.47 13.03
C ARG A 87 -11.54 6.75 13.32
N ILE A 88 -10.53 6.79 12.44
CA ILE A 88 -9.31 5.97 12.55
C ILE A 88 -8.60 6.11 13.90
N ASN A 89 -8.52 7.33 14.43
CA ASN A 89 -7.86 7.62 15.71
C ASN A 89 -8.63 7.11 16.94
N LYS A 90 -9.88 6.65 16.75
CA LYS A 90 -10.76 6.11 17.80
C LYS A 90 -11.06 4.62 17.59
N MET A 91 -10.48 4.00 16.58
CA MET A 91 -10.72 2.59 16.23
C MET A 91 -9.64 1.71 16.84
N SER A 92 -10.02 0.50 17.26
CA SER A 92 -9.03 -0.54 17.53
C SER A 92 -8.33 -0.94 16.23
N ALA A 93 -7.11 -1.48 16.34
CA ALA A 93 -6.36 -1.95 15.18
C ALA A 93 -7.15 -3.01 14.37
N ALA A 94 -7.85 -3.91 15.05
CA ALA A 94 -8.68 -4.93 14.40
C ALA A 94 -9.86 -4.33 13.63
N ALA A 95 -10.53 -3.32 14.22
CA ALA A 95 -11.63 -2.63 13.53
C ALA A 95 -11.13 -1.90 12.28
N ALA A 96 -9.98 -1.20 12.38
CA ALA A 96 -9.39 -0.50 11.25
C ALA A 96 -9.01 -1.47 10.11
N GLN A 97 -8.42 -2.62 10.45
CA GLN A 97 -8.11 -3.67 9.48
C GLN A 97 -9.36 -4.24 8.82
N ALA A 98 -10.40 -4.57 9.61
CA ALA A 98 -11.66 -5.07 9.05
C ALA A 98 -12.29 -4.07 8.08
N THR A 99 -12.36 -2.79 8.46
CA THR A 99 -12.88 -1.73 7.59
C THR A 99 -12.03 -1.57 6.33
N PHE A 100 -10.70 -1.68 6.42
CA PHE A 100 -9.81 -1.66 5.27
C PHE A 100 -10.07 -2.81 4.28
N TRP A 101 -10.28 -4.03 4.76
CA TRP A 101 -10.59 -5.17 3.88
C TRP A 101 -11.98 -5.06 3.24
N ILE A 102 -12.97 -4.54 3.98
CA ILE A 102 -14.29 -4.23 3.44
C ILE A 102 -14.18 -3.15 2.35
N PHE A 103 -13.38 -2.10 2.60
CA PHE A 103 -13.09 -1.06 1.62
C PHE A 103 -12.45 -1.65 0.36
N ALA A 104 -11.46 -2.54 0.49
CA ALA A 104 -10.82 -3.19 -0.64
C ALA A 104 -11.81 -4.03 -1.47
N GLY A 105 -12.69 -4.79 -0.81
CA GLY A 105 -13.75 -5.54 -1.51
C GLY A 105 -14.74 -4.63 -2.25
N LEU A 106 -15.22 -3.57 -1.59
CA LEU A 106 -16.13 -2.60 -2.19
C LEU A 106 -15.49 -1.82 -3.35
N MET A 107 -14.21 -1.48 -3.23
CA MET A 107 -13.45 -0.88 -4.35
C MET A 107 -13.45 -1.81 -5.56
N GLY A 108 -13.22 -3.11 -5.36
CA GLY A 108 -13.31 -4.11 -6.43
C GLY A 108 -14.70 -4.16 -7.05
N ALA A 109 -15.75 -4.27 -6.23
CA ALA A 109 -17.13 -4.31 -6.70
C ALA A 109 -17.51 -3.03 -7.45
N SER A 110 -17.03 -1.86 -7.02
CA SER A 110 -17.24 -0.55 -7.67
C SER A 110 -16.59 -0.48 -9.06
N LEU A 111 -15.38 -1.04 -9.19
CA LEU A 111 -14.62 -1.02 -10.45
C LEU A 111 -14.99 -2.15 -11.41
N ALA A 112 -15.83 -3.12 -11.02
CA ALA A 112 -16.18 -4.27 -11.87
C ALA A 112 -16.77 -3.86 -13.25
N TYR A 113 -17.48 -2.72 -13.32
CA TYR A 113 -18.06 -2.21 -14.56
C TYR A 113 -17.04 -1.97 -15.69
N ILE A 114 -15.76 -1.73 -15.38
CA ILE A 114 -14.74 -1.50 -16.40
C ILE A 114 -14.56 -2.71 -17.32
N PHE A 115 -14.79 -3.93 -16.82
CA PHE A 115 -14.67 -5.16 -17.59
C PHE A 115 -15.77 -5.33 -18.65
N VAL A 116 -16.87 -4.58 -18.53
CA VAL A 116 -17.96 -4.59 -19.51
C VAL A 116 -17.81 -3.48 -20.53
N VAL A 117 -17.24 -2.34 -20.13
CA VAL A 117 -17.07 -1.18 -21.02
C VAL A 117 -15.80 -1.27 -21.85
N TYR A 118 -14.72 -1.83 -21.30
CA TYR A 118 -13.41 -1.89 -21.96
C TYR A 118 -13.00 -3.32 -22.32
N THR A 119 -12.19 -3.44 -23.37
CA THR A 119 -11.62 -4.73 -23.76
C THR A 119 -10.59 -5.23 -22.75
N GLN A 120 -10.42 -6.54 -22.65
CA GLN A 120 -9.38 -7.16 -21.81
C GLN A 120 -7.98 -6.66 -22.19
N THR A 121 -7.72 -6.50 -23.50
CA THR A 121 -6.46 -5.93 -24.00
C THR A 121 -6.23 -4.52 -23.46
N SER A 122 -7.25 -3.66 -23.43
CA SER A 122 -7.14 -2.31 -22.86
C SER A 122 -6.84 -2.34 -21.37
N ILE A 123 -7.54 -3.20 -20.61
CA ILE A 123 -7.37 -3.30 -19.16
C ILE A 123 -5.95 -3.75 -18.81
N VAL A 124 -5.47 -4.84 -19.43
CA VAL A 124 -4.12 -5.36 -19.20
C VAL A 124 -3.07 -4.34 -19.63
N ARG A 125 -3.25 -3.69 -20.78
CA ARG A 125 -2.32 -2.67 -21.27
C ARG A 125 -2.17 -1.52 -20.29
N VAL A 126 -3.28 -0.95 -19.80
CA VAL A 126 -3.24 0.17 -18.85
C VAL A 126 -2.60 -0.27 -17.53
N PHE A 127 -2.95 -1.45 -17.02
CA PHE A 127 -2.34 -1.99 -15.80
C PHE A 127 -0.83 -2.19 -15.93
N MET A 128 -0.34 -2.70 -17.07
CA MET A 128 1.10 -2.85 -17.32
C MET A 128 1.80 -1.50 -17.42
N ILE A 129 1.19 -0.52 -18.11
CA ILE A 129 1.75 0.84 -18.20
C ILE A 129 1.88 1.46 -16.80
N THR A 130 0.86 1.36 -15.95
CA THR A 130 0.91 1.93 -14.60
C THR A 130 1.91 1.18 -13.72
N ALA A 131 1.96 -0.15 -13.79
CA ALA A 131 2.91 -0.96 -13.02
C ALA A 131 4.37 -0.66 -13.40
N VAL A 132 4.69 -0.58 -14.69
CA VAL A 132 6.03 -0.22 -15.17
C VAL A 132 6.38 1.20 -14.77
N THR A 133 5.45 2.15 -14.91
CA THR A 133 5.68 3.55 -14.51
C THR A 133 5.95 3.66 -13.02
N PHE A 134 5.14 3.01 -12.19
CA PHE A 134 5.33 2.98 -10.74
C PHE A 134 6.66 2.33 -10.35
N GLY A 135 7.00 1.20 -10.98
CA GLY A 135 8.27 0.50 -10.74
C GLY A 135 9.48 1.35 -11.14
N ALA A 136 9.43 1.99 -12.32
CA ALA A 136 10.48 2.89 -12.79
C ALA A 136 10.66 4.10 -11.87
N MET A 137 9.55 4.74 -11.45
CA MET A 137 9.58 5.85 -10.51
C MET A 137 10.07 5.44 -9.12
N SER A 138 9.69 4.25 -8.66
CA SER A 138 10.13 3.70 -7.36
C SER A 138 11.64 3.41 -7.37
N LEU A 139 12.16 2.84 -8.46
CA LEU A 139 13.60 2.62 -8.65
C LEU A 139 14.35 3.96 -8.73
N TRP A 140 13.81 4.93 -9.47
CA TRP A 140 14.40 6.26 -9.55
C TRP A 140 14.42 6.96 -8.18
N GLY A 141 13.33 6.90 -7.41
CA GLY A 141 13.26 7.45 -6.06
C GLY A 141 14.27 6.82 -5.10
N TYR A 142 14.61 5.55 -5.27
CA TYR A 142 15.63 4.87 -4.46
C TYR A 142 17.07 5.14 -4.90
N THR A 143 17.29 5.45 -6.19
CA THR A 143 18.64 5.58 -6.77
C THR A 143 19.08 7.03 -7.00
N THR A 144 18.15 7.97 -7.06
CA THR A 144 18.45 9.38 -7.26
C THR A 144 19.11 9.98 -6.02
N LYS A 145 20.10 10.86 -6.25
CA LYS A 145 20.78 11.62 -5.19
C LYS A 145 20.17 13.01 -4.98
N LYS A 146 19.15 13.36 -5.75
CA LYS A 146 18.40 14.60 -5.54
C LYS A 146 17.56 14.45 -4.29
N ASP A 147 17.60 15.47 -3.45
CA ASP A 147 16.63 15.61 -2.39
C ASP A 147 15.24 15.80 -3.00
N LEU A 148 14.28 14.98 -2.55
CA LEU A 148 12.89 14.97 -3.00
C LEU A 148 11.93 15.36 -1.87
N SER A 149 12.47 15.83 -0.73
CA SER A 149 11.70 16.30 0.41
C SER A 149 11.17 17.72 0.25
#